data_AF-T1ITX3-F1
#
_entry.id   AF-T1ITX3-F1
#
_cell.length_a   1.000
_cell.length_b   1.000
_cell.length_c   1.000
_cell.angle_alpha   90.00
_cell.angle_beta   90.00
_cell.angle_gamma   90.00
#
_symmetry.space_group_name_H-M   'P 1'
#
loop_
_entity.id
_entity.type
_entity.pdbx_description
1 polymer ?
#
loop_
_entity_poly.entity_id
_entity_poly.type
_entity_poly.pdbx_seq_one_letter_code
_entity_poly.pdbx_strand_id
1 'polypeptide(L)'
;MTIQLIGQYPEYVVKALPGRNNRITNKPNHGLVKLSFNGLLLWTMGDCSDLDRQIEQLRRCEIIKESEVKALCAKAREILVEESNVQRVDSPVTVCGDIHGQFYDLKELFKVGGDVPDTNYLFMGDFVDRGFYSVETFLLLLALKVRYPDRITLIRGNHESRQITQVIFCVHGGLSPSIQTLDQIRTIDRKQEVPHDGPMCDLLWSDPEDTQGWGVSPRGAGYLFGSDVVAQFNAANDIDMICRAHQLVMEGYKWHFNETVLTVWSAPNYCYRCGNVAAILELDEHLQRDFTIFEAAPQESRGIPSKKPQADYFL
;
A
#
# COMPACT_ATOMS: atom_id res chain seq x y z
N MET A 1 6.98 -18.22 -20.30
CA MET A 1 5.66 -17.60 -20.46
C MET A 1 5.42 -16.89 -19.15
N THR A 2 5.97 -15.69 -19.04
CA THR A 2 6.03 -14.92 -17.81
C THR A 2 4.71 -14.21 -17.67
N ILE A 3 4.11 -14.28 -16.50
CA ILE A 3 3.09 -13.33 -16.14
C ILE A 3 3.77 -12.23 -15.30
N GLN A 4 3.29 -11.01 -15.45
CA GLN A 4 3.73 -9.86 -14.70
C GLN A 4 2.49 -9.27 -14.06
N LEU A 5 2.51 -9.14 -12.74
CA LEU A 5 1.39 -8.64 -11.97
C LEU A 5 1.50 -7.12 -11.79
N ILE A 6 0.76 -6.43 -12.66
CA ILE A 6 0.05 -5.16 -12.50
C ILE A 6 0.88 -4.00 -11.91
N GLY A 7 1.54 -3.29 -12.82
CA GLY A 7 2.08 -1.95 -12.63
C GLY A 7 2.49 -1.24 -13.93
N GLN A 8 1.76 -1.35 -15.06
CA GLN A 8 2.01 -0.49 -16.25
C GLN A 8 0.74 -0.16 -17.06
N TYR A 9 0.32 1.11 -17.02
CA TYR A 9 0.10 2.06 -18.14
C TYR A 9 -0.70 1.77 -19.44
N PRO A 10 -1.01 2.82 -20.25
CA PRO A 10 -2.22 2.95 -21.06
C PRO A 10 -2.05 2.44 -22.51
N GLU A 11 -3.18 2.23 -23.19
CA GLU A 11 -3.29 1.95 -24.62
C GLU A 11 -2.67 0.63 -25.12
N TYR A 12 -3.38 -0.48 -24.89
CA TYR A 12 -3.47 -1.52 -25.91
C TYR A 12 -4.69 -1.27 -26.79
N VAL A 13 -4.42 -0.71 -27.98
CA VAL A 13 -5.26 -0.87 -29.16
C VAL A 13 -5.16 -2.33 -29.60
N VAL A 14 -6.17 -3.15 -29.32
CA VAL A 14 -6.36 -4.41 -30.06
C VAL A 14 -7.08 -4.06 -31.36
N LYS A 15 -6.32 -3.99 -32.46
CA LYS A 15 -6.86 -3.97 -33.82
C LYS A 15 -7.04 -5.41 -34.29
N ALA A 16 -8.28 -5.87 -34.36
CA ALA A 16 -8.69 -7.02 -35.15
C ALA A 16 -9.80 -6.57 -36.13
N LEU A 17 -9.55 -6.68 -37.43
CA LEU A 17 -10.58 -6.62 -38.48
C LEU A 17 -10.82 -8.06 -38.96
N PRO A 18 -12.08 -8.50 -39.10
CA PRO A 18 -12.76 -8.36 -40.39
C PRO A 18 -14.31 -8.18 -40.35
N GLY A 19 -14.84 -7.43 -41.33
CA GLY A 19 -16.08 -7.81 -42.06
C GLY A 19 -17.48 -7.38 -41.56
N ARG A 20 -17.96 -6.25 -42.12
CA ARG A 20 -19.34 -5.91 -42.60
C ARG A 20 -20.55 -5.79 -41.64
N ASN A 21 -21.18 -4.60 -41.74
CA ASN A 21 -22.61 -4.21 -41.70
C ASN A 21 -23.52 -4.70 -40.56
N ASN A 22 -24.04 -3.77 -39.74
CA ASN A 22 -25.38 -3.18 -39.96
C ASN A 22 -25.80 -2.08 -38.95
N ARG A 23 -26.33 -1.00 -39.53
CA ARG A 23 -27.45 -0.11 -39.13
C ARG A 23 -27.65 0.32 -37.67
N ILE A 24 -27.59 1.65 -37.52
CA ILE A 24 -28.27 2.49 -36.52
C ILE A 24 -29.78 2.52 -36.81
N THR A 25 -30.63 2.37 -35.78
CA THR A 25 -32.01 2.88 -35.76
C THR A 25 -32.42 3.38 -34.37
N ASN A 26 -33.18 4.48 -34.37
CA ASN A 26 -33.66 5.30 -33.25
C ASN A 26 -34.87 4.72 -32.45
N LYS A 27 -34.86 4.93 -31.11
CA LYS A 27 -35.93 5.35 -30.13
C LYS A 27 -37.31 4.58 -30.09
N PRO A 28 -38.19 4.68 -29.05
CA PRO A 28 -38.29 5.69 -27.96
C PRO A 28 -38.61 5.21 -26.51
N ASN A 29 -38.41 6.16 -25.58
CA ASN A 29 -39.01 6.39 -24.25
C ASN A 29 -39.95 5.36 -23.59
N HIS A 30 -39.62 4.99 -22.34
CA HIS A 30 -40.54 5.14 -21.20
C HIS A 30 -39.78 5.70 -19.99
N GLY A 31 -40.40 6.66 -19.31
CA GLY A 31 -39.73 7.59 -18.40
C GLY A 31 -39.44 7.05 -17.02
N LEU A 32 -38.46 7.71 -16.39
CA LEU A 32 -38.40 8.01 -14.97
C LEU A 32 -37.55 9.29 -14.84
N VAL A 33 -38.12 10.28 -14.15
CA VAL A 33 -37.49 11.56 -13.87
C VAL A 33 -36.20 11.30 -13.09
N LYS A 34 -35.04 11.53 -13.71
CA LYS A 34 -33.75 11.57 -13.02
C LYS A 34 -33.68 12.88 -12.24
N LEU A 35 -33.82 12.80 -10.92
CA LEU A 35 -33.24 13.80 -10.04
C LEU A 35 -31.73 13.56 -10.04
N SER A 36 -30.99 14.54 -10.54
CA SER A 36 -29.54 14.63 -10.46
C SER A 36 -29.17 14.95 -9.01
N PHE A 37 -28.41 14.05 -8.38
CA PHE A 37 -27.56 14.37 -7.24
C PHE A 37 -26.22 13.66 -7.44
N ASN A 38 -25.15 14.40 -7.17
CA ASN A 38 -23.77 14.08 -7.51
C ASN A 38 -23.26 12.80 -6.82
N GLY A 39 -22.74 11.86 -7.62
CA GLY A 39 -21.48 11.17 -7.32
C GLY A 39 -21.45 10.01 -6.32
N LEU A 40 -22.56 9.55 -5.73
CA LEU A 40 -22.52 8.35 -4.88
C LEU A 40 -22.67 7.07 -5.74
N LEU A 41 -21.65 6.21 -5.72
CA LEU A 41 -21.65 4.88 -6.34
C LEU A 41 -22.90 4.11 -5.86
N LEU A 42 -23.83 3.79 -6.77
CA LEU A 42 -24.97 2.94 -6.44
C LEU A 42 -24.50 1.49 -6.35
N TRP A 43 -24.14 1.02 -5.15
CA TRP A 43 -23.95 -0.40 -4.89
C TRP A 43 -25.30 -1.10 -4.93
N THR A 44 -25.46 -2.10 -5.78
CA THR A 44 -26.63 -2.98 -5.67
C THR A 44 -26.47 -3.87 -4.43
N MET A 45 -27.56 -4.25 -3.75
CA MET A 45 -27.48 -5.15 -2.58
C MET A 45 -26.75 -6.47 -2.90
N GLY A 46 -26.78 -6.92 -4.17
CA GLY A 46 -26.04 -8.10 -4.63
C GLY A 46 -24.52 -7.90 -4.67
N ASP A 47 -24.03 -6.71 -5.03
CA ASP A 47 -22.59 -6.41 -5.10
C ASP A 47 -21.90 -6.40 -3.74
N CYS A 48 -22.59 -5.96 -2.69
CA CYS A 48 -22.06 -5.95 -1.32
C CYS A 48 -22.01 -7.39 -0.76
N SER A 49 -23.07 -8.18 -0.98
CA SER A 49 -23.15 -9.56 -0.51
C SER A 49 -22.06 -10.46 -1.12
N ASP A 50 -21.68 -10.24 -2.38
CA ASP A 50 -20.61 -11.01 -3.01
C ASP A 50 -19.22 -10.60 -2.52
N LEU A 51 -19.02 -9.32 -2.22
CA LEU A 51 -17.75 -8.82 -1.70
C LEU A 51 -17.50 -9.28 -0.26
N ASP A 52 -18.52 -9.29 0.59
CA ASP A 52 -18.41 -9.80 1.98
C ASP A 52 -18.06 -11.30 1.98
N ARG A 53 -18.68 -12.09 1.10
CA ARG A 53 -18.32 -13.51 0.90
C ARG A 53 -16.86 -13.66 0.45
N GLN A 54 -16.41 -12.83 -0.50
CA GLN A 54 -15.02 -12.86 -0.97
C GLN A 54 -14.04 -12.53 0.15
N ILE A 55 -14.35 -11.53 1.00
CA ILE A 55 -13.53 -11.18 2.17
C ILE A 55 -13.46 -12.36 3.15
N GLU A 56 -14.58 -12.99 3.48
CA GLU A 56 -14.58 -14.17 4.38
C GLU A 56 -13.75 -15.33 3.81
N GLN A 57 -13.87 -15.60 2.52
CA GLN A 57 -13.08 -16.61 1.82
C GLN A 57 -11.58 -16.27 1.88
N LEU A 58 -11.21 -15.03 1.54
CA LEU A 58 -9.83 -14.56 1.60
C LEU A 58 -9.27 -14.61 3.02
N ARG A 59 -10.05 -14.28 4.07
CA ARG A 59 -9.65 -14.40 5.49
C ARG A 59 -9.34 -15.84 5.93
N ARG A 60 -9.89 -16.84 5.22
CA ARG A 60 -9.54 -18.26 5.39
C ARG A 60 -8.30 -18.69 4.61
N CYS A 61 -7.60 -17.74 3.96
CA CYS A 61 -6.47 -18.02 3.05
C CYS A 61 -6.90 -18.80 1.80
N GLU A 62 -8.16 -18.65 1.38
CA GLU A 62 -8.71 -19.30 0.19
C GLU A 62 -8.80 -18.28 -0.96
N ILE A 63 -8.20 -18.60 -2.12
CA ILE A 63 -8.25 -17.73 -3.30
C ILE A 63 -9.66 -17.68 -3.90
N ILE A 64 -10.05 -16.49 -4.35
CA ILE A 64 -11.29 -16.26 -5.13
C ILE A 64 -11.08 -16.60 -6.61
N LYS A 65 -12.16 -16.74 -7.38
CA LYS A 65 -12.09 -17.08 -8.81
C LYS A 65 -11.43 -15.96 -9.61
N GLU A 66 -10.79 -16.30 -10.72
CA GLU A 66 -10.16 -15.31 -11.61
C GLU A 66 -11.13 -14.21 -12.08
N SER A 67 -12.38 -14.56 -12.36
CA SER A 67 -13.43 -13.58 -12.71
C SER A 67 -13.74 -12.61 -11.56
N GLU A 68 -13.68 -13.09 -10.32
CA GLU A 68 -13.90 -12.30 -9.11
C GLU A 68 -12.68 -11.40 -8.84
N VAL A 69 -11.45 -11.90 -9.05
CA VAL A 69 -10.22 -11.09 -9.01
C VAL A 69 -10.30 -9.94 -10.01
N LYS A 70 -10.67 -10.22 -11.27
CA LYS A 70 -10.81 -9.20 -12.32
C LYS A 70 -11.83 -8.13 -11.93
N ALA A 71 -12.98 -8.54 -11.39
CA ALA A 71 -14.01 -7.62 -10.92
C ALA A 71 -13.53 -6.78 -9.73
N LEU A 72 -12.86 -7.40 -8.76
CA LEU A 72 -12.30 -6.73 -7.58
C LEU A 72 -11.25 -5.69 -7.99
N CYS A 73 -10.31 -6.05 -8.86
CA CYS A 73 -9.30 -5.11 -9.38
C CYS A 73 -9.92 -3.96 -10.17
N ALA A 74 -11.01 -4.20 -10.92
CA ALA A 74 -11.71 -3.14 -11.63
C ALA A 74 -12.34 -2.13 -10.65
N LYS A 75 -13.02 -2.62 -9.60
CA LYS A 75 -13.61 -1.77 -8.54
C LYS A 75 -12.52 -1.01 -7.77
N ALA A 76 -11.43 -1.70 -7.41
CA ALA A 76 -10.31 -1.05 -6.72
C ALA A 76 -9.67 0.04 -7.58
N ARG A 77 -9.51 -0.19 -8.89
CA ARG A 77 -8.98 0.82 -9.81
C ARG A 77 -9.86 2.06 -9.86
N GLU A 78 -11.19 1.92 -9.89
CA GLU A 78 -12.10 3.07 -9.87
C GLU A 78 -11.91 3.94 -8.62
N ILE A 79 -11.66 3.31 -7.47
CA ILE A 79 -11.37 4.01 -6.21
C ILE A 79 -9.97 4.65 -6.24
N LEU A 80 -8.94 3.86 -6.54
CA LEU A 80 -7.53 4.26 -6.45
C LEU A 80 -7.10 5.27 -7.53
N VAL A 81 -7.88 5.45 -8.61
CA VAL A 81 -7.61 6.44 -9.67
C VAL A 81 -8.02 7.85 -9.25
N GLU A 82 -9.11 7.98 -8.51
CA GLU A 82 -9.59 9.26 -7.96
C GLU A 82 -8.77 9.68 -6.73
N GLU A 83 -8.09 8.72 -6.11
CA GLU A 83 -7.16 8.97 -5.03
C GLU A 83 -5.91 9.72 -5.51
N SER A 84 -5.71 10.90 -4.93
CA SER A 84 -4.49 11.66 -5.06
C SER A 84 -3.27 10.78 -4.74
N ASN A 85 -2.11 11.05 -5.35
CA ASN A 85 -0.82 10.54 -4.87
C ASN A 85 -0.73 10.79 -3.36
N VAL A 86 -1.36 11.90 -2.97
CA VAL A 86 -1.38 12.53 -1.70
C VAL A 86 -2.63 12.13 -0.87
N GLN A 87 -2.57 11.06 -0.07
CA GLN A 87 -3.62 10.78 0.93
C GLN A 87 -3.43 11.44 2.31
N ARG A 88 -4.44 12.21 2.72
CA ARG A 88 -4.63 12.60 4.13
C ARG A 88 -5.38 11.50 4.87
N VAL A 89 -4.93 11.17 6.07
CA VAL A 89 -5.58 10.18 6.94
C VAL A 89 -5.73 10.79 8.33
N ASP A 90 -6.96 10.79 8.82
CA ASP A 90 -7.28 11.31 10.15
C ASP A 90 -7.03 10.26 11.22
N SER A 91 -6.56 10.69 12.40
CA SER A 91 -6.45 9.84 13.59
C SER A 91 -7.84 9.54 14.20
N PRO A 92 -8.04 8.42 14.89
CA PRO A 92 -7.04 7.36 15.19
C PRO A 92 -6.75 6.47 13.97
N VAL A 93 -5.50 6.03 13.81
CA VAL A 93 -5.07 5.16 12.71
C VAL A 93 -3.94 4.21 13.12
N THR A 94 -4.02 2.97 12.67
CA THR A 94 -2.95 1.97 12.79
C THR A 94 -2.08 1.97 11.53
N VAL A 95 -0.78 2.25 11.68
CA VAL A 95 0.18 2.33 10.57
C VAL A 95 0.96 1.02 10.46
N CYS A 96 0.91 0.42 9.27
CA CYS A 96 1.48 -0.89 8.98
C CYS A 96 2.57 -0.79 7.90
N GLY A 97 3.73 -1.39 8.15
CA GLY A 97 4.85 -1.48 7.21
C GLY A 97 4.74 -2.69 6.27
N ASP A 98 5.89 -3.26 5.91
CA ASP A 98 6.02 -4.34 4.94
C ASP A 98 5.32 -5.63 5.41
N ILE A 99 4.65 -6.33 4.49
CA ILE A 99 3.92 -7.59 4.76
C ILE A 99 4.53 -8.77 4.00
N HIS A 100 5.07 -8.55 2.79
CA HIS A 100 5.79 -9.53 1.98
C HIS A 100 5.09 -10.90 1.89
N GLY A 101 3.79 -10.92 1.58
CA GLY A 101 3.04 -12.16 1.41
C GLY A 101 2.97 -13.06 2.65
N GLN A 102 3.24 -12.53 3.84
CA GLN A 102 3.10 -13.23 5.12
C GLN A 102 1.65 -13.16 5.63
N PHE A 103 0.74 -13.84 4.95
CA PHE A 103 -0.71 -13.75 5.18
C PHE A 103 -1.14 -14.03 6.64
N TYR A 104 -0.53 -15.01 7.30
CA TYR A 104 -0.88 -15.33 8.69
C TYR A 104 -0.42 -14.26 9.68
N ASP A 105 0.67 -13.56 9.38
CA ASP A 105 1.13 -12.42 10.18
C ASP A 105 0.23 -11.20 9.92
N LEU A 106 -0.29 -11.02 8.70
CA LEU A 106 -1.36 -10.04 8.42
C LEU A 106 -2.64 -10.34 9.23
N LYS A 107 -3.00 -11.61 9.40
CA LYS A 107 -4.14 -11.99 10.25
C LYS A 107 -3.89 -11.66 11.72
N GLU A 108 -2.67 -11.85 12.19
CA GLU A 108 -2.31 -11.50 13.55
C GLU A 108 -2.34 -9.98 13.75
N LEU A 109 -1.86 -9.21 12.77
CA LEU A 109 -1.95 -7.75 12.74
C LEU A 109 -3.39 -7.24 12.94
N PHE A 110 -4.38 -7.84 12.27
CA PHE A 110 -5.79 -7.48 12.48
C PHE A 110 -6.36 -7.94 13.83
N LYS A 111 -5.84 -9.02 14.43
CA LYS A 111 -6.26 -9.42 15.79
C LYS A 111 -5.73 -8.45 16.83
N VAL A 112 -4.52 -7.93 16.62
CA VAL A 112 -3.82 -7.08 17.56
C VAL A 112 -4.27 -5.62 17.43
N GLY A 113 -4.32 -5.07 16.21
CA GLY A 113 -4.74 -3.67 15.97
C GLY A 113 -6.26 -3.47 15.91
N GLY A 114 -7.05 -4.55 15.95
CA GLY A 114 -8.51 -4.50 15.78
C GLY A 114 -8.96 -4.68 14.33
N ASP A 115 -10.22 -5.09 14.12
CA ASP A 115 -10.70 -5.40 12.76
C ASP A 115 -11.33 -4.20 12.06
N VAL A 116 -11.30 -4.19 10.74
CA VAL A 116 -12.07 -3.23 9.94
C VAL A 116 -13.56 -3.63 9.94
N PRO A 117 -14.51 -2.67 10.02
CA PRO A 117 -14.33 -1.22 9.87
C PRO A 117 -14.12 -0.44 11.17
N ASP A 118 -13.97 -1.10 12.32
CA ASP A 118 -13.88 -0.44 13.63
C ASP A 118 -12.54 0.29 13.81
N THR A 119 -11.45 -0.26 13.27
CA THR A 119 -10.12 0.37 13.22
C THR A 119 -9.82 0.96 11.84
N ASN A 120 -9.21 2.15 11.79
CA ASN A 120 -8.66 2.73 10.57
C ASN A 120 -7.22 2.26 10.33
N TYR A 121 -6.87 1.93 9.09
CA TYR A 121 -5.57 1.38 8.73
C TYR A 121 -4.86 2.18 7.63
N LEU A 122 -3.54 2.34 7.74
CA LEU A 122 -2.66 2.87 6.70
C LEU A 122 -1.53 1.85 6.43
N PHE A 123 -1.55 1.20 5.27
CA PHE A 123 -0.51 0.25 4.87
C PHE A 123 0.50 0.90 3.90
N MET A 124 1.80 0.84 4.23
CA MET A 124 2.87 1.60 3.58
C MET A 124 3.53 0.94 2.36
N GLY A 125 3.04 -0.21 1.89
CA GLY A 125 3.56 -0.89 0.68
C GLY A 125 4.04 -2.31 0.95
N ASP A 126 4.81 -2.86 -0.01
CA ASP A 126 5.46 -4.18 0.08
C ASP A 126 4.55 -5.30 0.60
N PHE A 127 3.38 -5.41 -0.02
CA PHE A 127 2.37 -6.41 0.33
C PHE A 127 2.74 -7.82 -0.15
N VAL A 128 3.55 -7.91 -1.21
CA VAL A 128 3.86 -9.12 -1.98
C VAL A 128 5.36 -9.41 -1.95
N ASP A 129 5.74 -10.54 -2.58
CA ASP A 129 7.08 -11.11 -2.65
C ASP A 129 7.59 -11.73 -1.34
N ARG A 130 8.55 -12.67 -1.47
CA ARG A 130 9.21 -13.44 -0.37
C ARG A 130 8.30 -14.45 0.35
N GLY A 131 7.14 -14.05 0.82
CA GLY A 131 6.19 -14.92 1.51
C GLY A 131 5.35 -15.78 0.56
N PHE A 132 4.97 -16.96 1.04
CA PHE A 132 4.25 -17.97 0.23
C PHE A 132 2.80 -17.58 -0.14
N TYR A 133 2.24 -16.52 0.46
CA TYR A 133 0.82 -16.17 0.35
C TYR A 133 0.61 -14.73 -0.18
N SER A 134 1.50 -14.29 -1.07
CA SER A 134 1.46 -12.94 -1.67
C SER A 134 0.13 -12.61 -2.34
N VAL A 135 -0.46 -13.58 -3.04
CA VAL A 135 -1.74 -13.41 -3.74
C VAL A 135 -2.87 -13.23 -2.74
N GLU A 136 -2.94 -14.09 -1.72
CA GLU A 136 -3.95 -14.05 -0.67
C GLU A 136 -3.86 -12.76 0.15
N THR A 137 -2.65 -12.35 0.53
CA THR A 137 -2.38 -11.09 1.25
C THR A 137 -2.86 -9.89 0.46
N PHE A 138 -2.45 -9.77 -0.80
CA PHE A 138 -2.81 -8.62 -1.62
C PHE A 138 -4.31 -8.57 -1.91
N LEU A 139 -4.92 -9.71 -2.26
CA LEU A 139 -6.35 -9.77 -2.54
C LEU A 139 -7.20 -9.44 -1.30
N LEU A 140 -6.77 -9.85 -0.10
CA LEU A 140 -7.47 -9.48 1.13
C LEU A 140 -7.42 -7.96 1.36
N LEU A 141 -6.23 -7.34 1.29
CA LEU A 141 -6.09 -5.89 1.46
C LEU A 141 -6.88 -5.11 0.42
N LEU A 142 -6.86 -5.56 -0.84
CA LEU A 142 -7.61 -4.96 -1.94
C LEU A 142 -9.14 -5.08 -1.74
N ALA A 143 -9.61 -6.25 -1.27
CA ALA A 143 -11.01 -6.47 -0.95
C ALA A 143 -11.50 -5.58 0.19
N LEU A 144 -10.68 -5.43 1.24
CA LEU A 144 -10.96 -4.51 2.35
C LEU A 144 -10.98 -3.06 1.87
N LYS A 145 -10.08 -2.65 0.96
CA LYS A 145 -10.08 -1.30 0.36
C LYS A 145 -11.33 -1.02 -0.44
N VAL A 146 -11.77 -1.98 -1.25
CA VAL A 146 -13.01 -1.84 -2.03
C VAL A 146 -14.23 -1.78 -1.13
N ARG A 147 -14.24 -2.54 -0.03
CA ARG A 147 -15.37 -2.62 0.89
C ARG A 147 -15.46 -1.45 1.86
N TYR A 148 -14.31 -0.91 2.28
CA TYR A 148 -14.18 0.15 3.28
C TYR A 148 -13.17 1.22 2.81
N PRO A 149 -13.47 1.93 1.70
CA PRO A 149 -12.53 2.85 1.08
C PRO A 149 -12.04 3.97 2.00
N ASP A 150 -12.86 4.41 2.96
CA ASP A 150 -12.54 5.47 3.92
C ASP A 150 -11.85 4.95 5.20
N ARG A 151 -11.74 3.63 5.38
CA ARG A 151 -11.17 3.02 6.61
C ARG A 151 -9.80 2.41 6.39
N ILE A 152 -9.51 1.94 5.19
CA ILE A 152 -8.19 1.39 4.86
C ILE A 152 -7.57 2.22 3.74
N THR A 153 -6.41 2.77 4.02
CA THR A 153 -5.61 3.53 3.07
C THR A 153 -4.45 2.65 2.64
N LEU A 154 -4.46 2.26 1.38
CA LEU A 154 -3.34 1.59 0.74
C LEU A 154 -2.55 2.66 0.01
N ILE A 155 -1.59 3.26 0.70
CA ILE A 155 -0.81 4.34 0.11
C ILE A 155 0.25 3.78 -0.87
N ARG A 156 0.35 4.47 -2.00
CA ARG A 156 1.60 5.15 -2.39
C ARG A 156 1.32 6.64 -2.14
N GLY A 157 1.93 7.26 -1.12
CA GLY A 157 1.30 8.39 -0.39
C GLY A 157 1.78 9.84 -0.64
N ASN A 158 1.08 10.85 -0.01
CA ASN A 158 1.48 12.22 0.45
C ASN A 158 0.32 13.12 1.09
N HIS A 159 0.52 14.20 1.87
CA HIS A 159 -0.05 15.63 1.94
C HIS A 159 -1.50 16.32 2.21
N GLU A 160 -1.60 17.13 3.30
CA GLU A 160 -1.55 18.66 3.39
C GLU A 160 -2.75 19.63 3.68
N SER A 161 -2.94 20.14 4.93
CA SER A 161 -2.97 21.61 5.28
C SER A 161 -3.11 21.91 6.80
N ARG A 162 -2.61 23.09 7.24
CA ARG A 162 -2.12 23.52 8.57
C ARG A 162 -3.16 23.90 9.65
N GLN A 163 -2.98 23.33 10.85
CA GLN A 163 -3.08 23.95 12.19
C GLN A 163 -2.20 23.10 13.12
N ILE A 164 -1.63 23.68 14.19
CA ILE A 164 -0.60 23.13 15.11
C ILE A 164 -0.84 21.63 15.48
N THR A 165 -0.38 20.71 14.63
CA THR A 165 -0.46 19.25 14.79
C THR A 165 0.86 18.68 14.32
N GLN A 166 1.39 17.67 15.01
CA GLN A 166 2.59 16.98 14.53
C GLN A 166 2.31 16.40 13.13
N VAL A 167 3.17 16.67 12.16
CA VAL A 167 3.04 16.19 10.77
C VAL A 167 4.05 15.07 10.55
N ILE A 168 3.55 13.86 10.30
CA ILE A 168 4.37 12.68 9.98
C ILE A 168 4.27 12.41 8.48
N PHE A 169 5.40 12.40 7.79
CA PHE A 169 5.49 12.01 6.38
C PHE A 169 5.80 10.53 6.25
N CYS A 170 4.86 9.75 5.70
CA CYS A 170 5.04 8.32 5.49
C CYS A 170 5.51 8.01 4.06
N VAL A 171 6.60 7.25 3.93
CA VAL A 171 7.17 6.80 2.65
C VAL A 171 7.79 5.41 2.82
N HIS A 172 7.74 4.52 1.82
CA HIS A 172 8.31 3.18 1.97
C HIS A 172 9.85 3.21 2.11
N GLY A 173 10.52 3.79 1.11
CA GLY A 173 11.96 3.95 1.06
C GLY A 173 12.41 5.18 1.86
N GLY A 174 12.65 6.30 1.19
CA GLY A 174 13.23 7.45 1.86
C GLY A 174 13.15 8.72 1.02
N LEU A 175 14.05 9.66 1.26
CA LEU A 175 14.08 10.92 0.52
C LEU A 175 14.77 10.76 -0.83
N SER A 176 14.55 11.73 -1.73
CA SER A 176 15.22 11.82 -3.03
C SER A 176 15.96 13.15 -3.18
N PRO A 177 17.17 13.18 -3.76
CA PRO A 177 17.86 14.44 -4.08
C PRO A 177 17.10 15.29 -5.11
N SER A 178 16.17 14.67 -5.85
CA SER A 178 15.31 15.35 -6.83
C SER A 178 14.04 15.94 -6.21
N ILE A 179 13.78 15.70 -4.92
CA ILE A 179 12.56 16.07 -4.22
C ILE A 179 12.91 16.86 -2.96
N GLN A 180 12.69 18.17 -3.02
CA GLN A 180 12.87 19.09 -1.90
C GLN A 180 11.54 19.40 -1.22
N THR A 181 10.44 19.33 -1.97
CA THR A 181 9.09 19.66 -1.50
C THR A 181 8.11 18.54 -1.84
N LEU A 182 7.06 18.42 -1.04
CA LEU A 182 6.01 17.43 -1.26
C LEU A 182 5.20 17.68 -2.52
N ASP A 183 5.15 18.92 -3.00
CA ASP A 183 4.57 19.28 -4.30
C ASP A 183 5.27 18.57 -5.46
N GLN A 184 6.59 18.39 -5.40
CA GLN A 184 7.31 17.66 -6.44
C GLN A 184 6.88 16.20 -6.50
N ILE A 185 6.56 15.58 -5.36
CA ILE A 185 6.01 14.21 -5.31
C ILE A 185 4.64 14.14 -6.01
N ARG A 186 3.81 15.19 -5.91
CA ARG A 186 2.50 15.26 -6.59
C ARG A 186 2.61 15.19 -8.11
N THR A 187 3.70 15.72 -8.65
CA THR A 187 3.92 15.77 -10.10
C THR A 187 4.45 14.46 -10.69
N ILE A 188 4.87 13.52 -9.84
CA ILE A 188 5.35 12.21 -10.29
C ILE A 188 4.19 11.45 -10.95
N ASP A 189 4.39 11.10 -12.21
CA ASP A 189 3.49 10.19 -12.90
C ASP A 189 3.71 8.77 -12.35
N ARG A 190 2.89 8.36 -11.37
CA ARG A 190 3.12 7.14 -10.56
C ARG A 190 2.57 5.85 -11.18
N LYS A 191 1.82 5.95 -12.28
CA LYS A 191 1.07 4.84 -12.91
C LYS A 191 1.97 3.98 -13.84
N GLN A 192 3.29 3.99 -13.63
CA GLN A 192 4.33 3.22 -14.35
C GLN A 192 4.95 2.15 -13.47
N GLU A 193 5.71 1.28 -14.15
CA GLU A 193 6.77 0.51 -13.52
C GLU A 193 7.76 1.45 -12.84
N VAL A 194 8.32 1.02 -11.71
CA VAL A 194 9.31 1.84 -11.01
C VAL A 194 10.52 1.99 -11.93
N PRO A 195 10.89 3.23 -12.32
CA PRO A 195 12.09 3.41 -13.14
C PRO A 195 13.33 2.97 -12.36
N HIS A 196 14.41 2.63 -13.05
CA HIS A 196 15.67 2.24 -12.39
C HIS A 196 16.34 3.40 -11.63
N ASP A 197 15.96 4.65 -11.92
CA ASP A 197 16.47 5.86 -11.30
C ASP A 197 15.38 6.94 -11.16
N GLY A 198 15.73 8.04 -10.50
CA GLY A 198 14.86 9.22 -10.38
C GLY A 198 13.89 9.18 -9.21
N PRO A 199 13.03 10.20 -9.09
CA PRO A 199 12.33 10.54 -7.84
C PRO A 199 11.41 9.41 -7.33
N MET A 200 10.75 8.69 -8.25
CA MET A 200 9.89 7.56 -7.88
C MET A 200 10.69 6.37 -7.37
N CYS A 201 11.85 6.09 -7.97
CA CYS A 201 12.76 5.04 -7.53
C CYS A 201 13.32 5.39 -6.15
N ASP A 202 13.82 6.61 -5.99
CA ASP A 202 14.44 7.08 -4.76
C ASP A 202 13.48 7.02 -3.56
N LEU A 203 12.21 7.42 -3.73
CA LEU A 203 11.18 7.34 -2.69
C LEU A 203 10.94 5.90 -2.20
N LEU A 204 11.22 4.89 -3.03
CA LEU A 204 11.00 3.48 -2.69
C LEU A 204 12.27 2.76 -2.23
N TRP A 205 13.45 3.26 -2.61
CA TRP A 205 14.72 2.53 -2.43
C TRP A 205 15.76 3.22 -1.54
N SER A 206 15.54 4.48 -1.17
CA SER A 206 16.52 5.24 -0.38
C SER A 206 16.49 4.87 1.10
N ASP A 207 17.64 4.99 1.77
CA ASP A 207 17.84 4.59 3.16
C ASP A 207 18.51 5.68 4.02
N PRO A 208 18.10 5.83 5.29
CA PRO A 208 18.83 6.66 6.24
C PRO A 208 20.19 6.02 6.58
N GLU A 209 21.25 6.84 6.61
CA GLU A 209 22.61 6.44 7.03
C GLU A 209 23.28 7.55 7.84
N ASP A 210 24.18 7.18 8.76
CA ASP A 210 24.99 8.13 9.55
C ASP A 210 26.11 8.79 8.70
N THR A 211 25.71 9.40 7.59
CA THR A 211 26.54 10.18 6.68
C THR A 211 26.08 11.64 6.66
N GLN A 212 26.94 12.53 6.18
CA GLN A 212 26.54 13.90 5.85
C GLN A 212 26.04 13.96 4.39
N GLY A 213 24.92 14.63 4.15
CA GLY A 213 24.36 14.82 2.82
C GLY A 213 23.82 13.53 2.20
N TRP A 214 24.05 13.38 0.90
CA TRP A 214 23.63 12.23 0.11
C TRP A 214 24.79 11.27 -0.15
N GLY A 215 24.51 9.96 -0.12
CA GLY A 215 25.44 8.90 -0.48
C GLY A 215 24.85 7.95 -1.53
N VAL A 216 25.70 7.17 -2.17
CA VAL A 216 25.27 6.16 -3.14
C VAL A 216 24.72 4.95 -2.39
N SER A 217 23.51 4.51 -2.75
CA SER A 217 22.90 3.33 -2.15
C SER A 217 23.63 2.04 -2.56
N PRO A 218 23.97 1.14 -1.61
CA PRO A 218 24.53 -0.17 -1.93
C PRO A 218 23.52 -1.12 -2.59
N ARG A 219 22.23 -0.74 -2.63
CA ARG A 219 21.16 -1.53 -3.27
C ARG A 219 21.21 -1.49 -4.80
N GLY A 220 21.97 -0.55 -5.38
CA GLY A 220 21.98 -0.28 -6.81
C GLY A 220 20.79 0.57 -7.29
N ALA A 221 19.96 1.06 -6.37
CA ALA A 221 18.83 1.96 -6.59
C ALA A 221 18.63 2.86 -5.36
N GLY A 222 18.17 4.09 -5.57
CA GLY A 222 18.00 5.10 -4.53
C GLY A 222 19.32 5.65 -3.97
N TYR A 223 19.21 6.35 -2.84
CA TYR A 223 20.34 7.04 -2.18
C TYR A 223 20.40 6.73 -0.68
N LEU A 224 21.58 6.93 -0.11
CA LEU A 224 21.72 7.11 1.34
C LEU A 224 21.49 8.58 1.67
N PHE A 225 20.79 8.88 2.77
CA PHE A 225 20.55 10.26 3.19
C PHE A 225 20.86 10.46 4.68
N GLY A 226 21.55 11.56 4.97
CA GLY A 226 21.97 11.97 6.30
C GLY A 226 20.94 12.81 7.07
N SER A 227 21.23 13.03 8.35
CA SER A 227 20.41 13.86 9.24
C SER A 227 20.21 15.30 8.75
N ASP A 228 21.20 15.88 8.06
CA ASP A 228 21.13 17.24 7.49
C ASP A 228 20.16 17.33 6.31
N VAL A 229 20.07 16.27 5.50
CA VAL A 229 19.08 16.15 4.41
C VAL A 229 17.68 16.10 5.00
N VAL A 230 17.47 15.29 6.05
CA VAL A 230 16.19 15.18 6.74
C VAL A 230 15.79 16.52 7.36
N ALA A 231 16.71 17.19 8.05
CA ALA A 231 16.43 18.49 8.66
C ALA A 231 15.99 19.53 7.63
N GLN A 232 16.65 19.57 6.46
CA GLN A 232 16.27 20.48 5.37
C GLN A 232 14.90 20.14 4.79
N PHE A 233 14.63 18.86 4.52
CA PHE A 233 13.35 18.42 3.98
C PHE A 233 12.20 18.69 4.96
N ASN A 234 12.39 18.35 6.24
CA ASN A 234 11.40 18.56 7.29
C ASN A 234 11.08 20.06 7.46
N ALA A 235 12.11 20.91 7.52
CA ALA A 235 11.93 22.36 7.63
C ALA A 235 11.25 22.98 6.40
N ALA A 236 11.55 22.49 5.18
CA ALA A 236 10.95 23.01 3.96
C ALA A 236 9.46 22.65 3.80
N ASN A 237 9.00 21.63 4.52
CA ASN A 237 7.68 21.03 4.35
C ASN A 237 6.81 21.04 5.62
N ASP A 238 7.27 21.68 6.70
CA ASP A 238 6.65 21.64 8.03
C ASP A 238 6.33 20.21 8.50
N ILE A 239 7.28 19.30 8.32
CA ILE A 239 7.19 17.91 8.80
C ILE A 239 7.98 17.77 10.11
N ASP A 240 7.40 17.13 11.11
CA ASP A 240 8.09 16.78 12.35
C ASP A 240 8.95 15.52 12.19
N MET A 241 8.45 14.55 11.42
CA MET A 241 9.05 13.23 11.32
C MET A 241 8.76 12.52 10.00
N ILE A 242 9.71 11.71 9.56
CA ILE A 242 9.53 10.76 8.47
C ILE A 242 9.31 9.37 9.06
N CYS A 243 8.21 8.70 8.70
CA CYS A 243 7.98 7.29 9.01
C CYS A 243 8.18 6.45 7.75
N ARG A 244 9.01 5.42 7.82
CA ARG A 244 9.39 4.59 6.68
C ARG A 244 9.54 3.11 7.01
N ALA A 245 9.72 2.26 6.00
CA ALA A 245 9.83 0.79 6.15
C ALA A 245 11.13 0.24 5.55
N HIS A 246 11.11 -0.78 4.69
CA HIS A 246 12.17 -1.18 3.74
C HIS A 246 13.54 -1.68 4.29
N GLN A 247 14.01 -1.20 5.44
CA GLN A 247 15.18 -1.73 6.14
C GLN A 247 14.75 -2.69 7.24
N LEU A 248 15.23 -3.94 7.16
CA LEU A 248 15.09 -4.91 8.24
C LEU A 248 15.69 -4.34 9.52
N VAL A 249 14.87 -4.30 10.57
CA VAL A 249 15.26 -3.92 11.93
C VAL A 249 14.90 -5.05 12.88
N MET A 250 15.87 -5.47 13.70
CA MET A 250 15.75 -6.69 14.50
C MET A 250 14.67 -6.56 15.59
N GLU A 251 14.51 -5.34 16.08
CA GLU A 251 13.59 -4.93 17.15
C GLU A 251 12.20 -4.54 16.61
N GLY A 252 11.95 -4.70 15.31
CA GLY A 252 10.68 -4.33 14.66
C GLY A 252 10.54 -2.85 14.34
N TYR A 253 11.25 -1.95 15.04
CA TYR A 253 11.37 -0.55 14.66
C TYR A 253 12.74 0.04 15.04
N LYS A 254 13.12 1.16 14.43
CA LYS A 254 14.37 1.88 14.74
C LYS A 254 14.21 3.38 14.53
N TRP A 255 14.67 4.15 15.51
CA TRP A 255 14.83 5.60 15.40
C TRP A 255 16.18 5.96 14.75
N HIS A 256 16.16 6.95 13.87
CA HIS A 256 17.35 7.56 13.29
C HIS A 256 17.34 9.07 13.53
N PHE A 257 18.53 9.68 13.50
CA PHE A 257 18.72 11.14 13.48
C PHE A 257 17.94 11.90 14.55
N ASN A 258 18.17 11.56 15.83
CA ASN A 258 17.48 12.16 16.97
C ASN A 258 15.94 12.09 16.85
N GLU A 259 15.43 10.91 16.50
CA GLU A 259 13.98 10.66 16.38
C GLU A 259 13.28 11.53 15.34
N THR A 260 13.96 11.86 14.24
CA THR A 260 13.33 12.57 13.09
C THR A 260 12.98 11.62 11.95
N VAL A 261 13.53 10.40 11.96
CA VAL A 261 13.14 9.31 11.05
C VAL A 261 12.89 8.03 11.83
N LEU A 262 11.75 7.41 11.57
CA LEU A 262 11.36 6.10 12.10
C LEU A 262 11.39 5.06 10.99
N THR A 263 12.10 3.97 11.19
CA THR A 263 11.92 2.74 10.40
C THR A 263 11.00 1.79 11.15
N VAL A 264 9.91 1.33 10.53
CA VAL A 264 8.98 0.32 11.06
C VAL A 264 9.02 -0.92 10.17
N TRP A 265 9.14 -2.09 10.78
CA TRP A 265 9.19 -3.37 10.12
C TRP A 265 8.13 -4.31 10.67
N SER A 266 7.17 -4.71 9.84
CA SER A 266 5.99 -5.47 10.27
C SER A 266 6.02 -6.97 9.89
N ALA A 267 7.18 -7.48 9.46
CA ALA A 267 7.36 -8.86 9.01
C ALA A 267 8.27 -9.67 9.95
N PRO A 268 7.73 -10.38 10.96
CA PRO A 268 8.54 -11.06 11.97
C PRO A 268 9.21 -12.31 11.41
N ASN A 269 10.38 -12.65 11.95
CA ASN A 269 11.26 -13.72 11.46
C ASN A 269 11.39 -13.73 9.93
N TYR A 270 11.81 -12.59 9.38
CA TYR A 270 11.85 -12.34 7.95
C TYR A 270 12.59 -13.45 7.19
N CYS A 271 12.01 -13.84 6.05
CA CYS A 271 12.48 -14.96 5.22
C CYS A 271 12.66 -16.28 6.01
N TYR A 272 11.93 -16.47 7.11
CA TYR A 272 11.99 -17.64 7.99
C TYR A 272 13.37 -17.90 8.61
N ARG A 273 14.25 -16.88 8.65
CA ARG A 273 15.66 -17.03 9.03
C ARG A 273 16.25 -15.88 9.83
N CYS A 274 15.70 -14.68 9.72
CA CYS A 274 16.30 -13.49 10.31
C CYS A 274 16.09 -13.42 11.82
N GLY A 275 15.01 -14.01 12.35
CA GLY A 275 14.74 -14.01 13.80
C GLY A 275 14.39 -12.64 14.39
N ASN A 276 14.14 -11.62 13.57
CA ASN A 276 13.65 -10.32 14.01
C ASN A 276 12.22 -10.42 14.56
N VAL A 277 11.86 -9.50 15.45
CA VAL A 277 10.45 -9.23 15.78
C VAL A 277 9.87 -8.22 14.78
N ALA A 278 8.56 -8.02 14.83
CA ALA A 278 7.87 -7.01 14.05
C ALA A 278 7.22 -5.97 14.95
N ALA A 279 6.98 -4.79 14.40
CA ALA A 279 6.28 -3.71 15.06
C ALA A 279 5.19 -3.13 14.16
N ILE A 280 4.17 -2.55 14.80
CA ILE A 280 3.26 -1.57 14.21
C ILE A 280 3.35 -0.26 15.02
N LEU A 281 3.18 0.87 14.34
CA LEU A 281 3.09 2.19 14.97
C LEU A 281 1.62 2.56 15.10
N GLU A 282 1.18 2.86 16.32
CA GLU A 282 -0.17 3.31 16.64
C GLU A 282 -0.14 4.80 16.97
N LEU A 283 -0.98 5.58 16.27
CA LEU A 283 -1.13 7.01 16.48
C LEU A 283 -2.53 7.28 17.02
N ASP A 284 -2.59 7.77 18.26
CA ASP A 284 -3.86 8.13 18.90
C ASP A 284 -4.42 9.48 18.40
N GLU A 285 -5.55 9.91 18.96
CA GLU A 285 -6.22 11.18 18.62
C GLU A 285 -5.37 12.44 18.91
N HIS A 286 -4.29 12.29 19.68
CA HIS A 286 -3.33 13.35 20.03
C HIS A 286 -1.96 13.13 19.36
N LEU A 287 -1.88 12.19 18.41
CA LEU A 287 -0.65 11.75 17.74
C LEU A 287 0.42 11.25 18.71
N GLN A 288 0.01 10.79 19.91
CA GLN A 288 0.90 10.02 20.77
C GLN A 288 1.21 8.71 20.06
N ARG A 289 2.48 8.33 20.17
CA ARG A 289 3.06 7.21 19.44
C ARG A 289 3.17 6.05 20.39
N ASP A 290 2.50 4.96 20.07
CA ASP A 290 2.71 3.68 20.74
C ASP A 290 3.20 2.64 19.74
N PHE A 291 3.93 1.65 20.24
CA PHE A 291 4.50 0.58 19.43
C PHE A 291 4.00 -0.77 19.94
N THR A 292 3.25 -1.46 19.11
CA THR A 292 2.89 -2.84 19.39
C THR A 292 3.87 -3.79 18.69
N ILE A 293 4.62 -4.53 19.51
CA ILE A 293 5.62 -5.51 19.06
C ILE A 293 5.00 -6.91 19.02
N PHE A 294 5.23 -7.64 17.94
CA PHE A 294 4.72 -8.99 17.77
C PHE A 294 5.74 -9.93 17.15
N GLU A 295 5.64 -11.20 17.53
CA GLU A 295 6.46 -12.29 17.00
C GLU A 295 5.76 -13.01 15.86
N ALA A 296 6.51 -13.85 15.16
CA ALA A 296 5.98 -14.59 14.03
C ALA A 296 4.99 -15.67 14.48
N ALA A 297 3.87 -15.82 13.76
CA ALA A 297 2.80 -16.74 14.18
C ALA A 297 3.31 -18.17 14.46
N PRO A 298 2.77 -18.91 15.46
CA PRO A 298 3.25 -20.25 15.81
C PRO A 298 3.23 -21.22 14.63
N GLN A 299 4.19 -22.15 14.56
CA GLN A 299 4.32 -23.06 13.41
C GLN A 299 3.08 -23.94 13.18
N GLU A 300 2.32 -24.25 14.23
CA GLU A 300 1.04 -24.98 14.17
C GLU A 300 -0.05 -24.24 13.38
N SER A 301 0.00 -22.90 13.38
CA SER A 301 -0.90 -22.04 12.60
C SER A 301 -0.45 -21.88 11.13
N ARG A 302 0.81 -22.21 10.83
CA ARG A 302 1.39 -22.23 9.49
C ARG A 302 1.15 -23.62 8.92
N GLY A 303 0.04 -23.84 8.22
CA GLY A 303 -0.21 -25.13 7.55
C GLY A 303 1.01 -25.63 6.76
N ILE A 304 1.17 -26.95 6.62
CA ILE A 304 2.29 -27.56 5.88
C ILE A 304 2.35 -26.89 4.50
N PRO A 305 3.49 -26.28 4.09
CA PRO A 305 3.60 -25.69 2.77
C PRO A 305 3.35 -26.78 1.74
N SER A 306 2.19 -26.74 1.09
CA SER A 306 2.05 -27.47 -0.17
C SER A 306 3.09 -26.86 -1.11
N LYS A 307 3.97 -27.69 -1.69
CA LYS A 307 4.85 -27.26 -2.79
C LYS A 307 3.96 -26.86 -3.96
N LYS A 308 3.36 -25.68 -3.89
CA LYS A 308 2.70 -25.05 -5.03
C LYS A 308 3.82 -24.62 -5.97
N PRO A 309 3.72 -24.92 -7.27
CA PRO A 309 4.65 -24.36 -8.24
C PRO A 309 4.66 -22.84 -8.08
N GLN A 310 5.86 -22.25 -8.08
CA GLN A 310 6.03 -20.81 -8.07
C GLN A 310 5.19 -20.26 -9.23
N ALA A 311 4.22 -19.42 -8.91
CA ALA A 311 3.38 -18.82 -9.93
C ALA A 311 4.31 -18.01 -10.84
N ASP A 312 4.34 -18.30 -12.14
CA ASP A 312 5.17 -17.65 -13.18
C ASP A 312 4.93 -16.13 -13.31
N TYR A 313 4.17 -15.53 -12.39
CA TYR A 313 3.59 -14.19 -12.41
C TYR A 313 4.43 -13.12 -11.70
N PHE A 314 5.50 -13.53 -11.02
CA PHE A 314 6.32 -12.69 -10.13
C PHE A 314 7.82 -12.99 -10.25
N LEU A 315 8.30 -13.33 -11.46
CA LEU A 315 9.73 -13.44 -11.80
C LEU A 315 10.14 -12.31 -12.74
#